data_AF-A0A3A0BHL8-F1
#
_entry.id   AF-A0A3A0BHL8-F1
#
_cell.length_a   1.000
_cell.length_b   1.000
_cell.length_c   1.000
_cell.angle_alpha   90.00
_cell.angle_beta   90.00
_cell.angle_gamma   90.00
#
_symmetry.space_group_name_H-M   'P 1'
#
loop_
_entity.id
_entity.type
_entity.pdbx_description
1 polymer ?
#
loop_
_entity_poly.entity_id
_entity_poly.type
_entity_poly.pdbx_seq_one_letter_code
_entity_poly.pdbx_strand_id
1 'polypeptide(L)' 'MPSEFTLHDIARLPLPGDNVAIVTQRVEAGTLIYDQAQRYTLSHTLLEGHRFAVRPIAAGEALLSWELPFGYATRPIAP' A
#
# COMPACT_ATOMS: atom_id res chain seq x y z
N MET A 1 -5.94 -18.57 9.88
CA MET A 1 -5.30 -18.49 8.56
C MET A 1 -5.36 -17.03 8.14
N PRO A 2 -4.25 -16.41 7.70
CA PRO A 2 -4.32 -15.06 7.14
C PRO A 2 -5.24 -15.07 5.92
N SER A 3 -6.08 -14.04 5.79
CA SER A 3 -6.90 -13.86 4.59
C SER A 3 -6.00 -13.44 3.43
N GLU A 4 -6.23 -14.03 2.26
CA GLU A 4 -5.45 -13.81 1.04
C GLU A 4 -6.31 -13.10 0.00
N PHE A 5 -5.81 -11.97 -0.52
CA PHE A 5 -6.50 -11.15 -1.51
C PHE A 5 -5.54 -10.72 -2.62
N THR A 6 -6.06 -10.50 -3.82
CA THR A 6 -5.33 -9.71 -4.82
C THR A 6 -5.40 -8.23 -4.45
N LEU A 7 -4.45 -7.42 -4.92
CA LEU A 7 -4.47 -5.97 -4.68
C LEU A 7 -5.81 -5.35 -5.09
N HIS A 8 -6.37 -5.78 -6.23
CA HIS A 8 -7.61 -5.22 -6.78
C HIS A 8 -8.87 -5.60 -6.00
N ASP A 9 -8.81 -6.61 -5.13
CA ASP A 9 -9.96 -6.98 -4.30
C ASP A 9 -10.18 -5.99 -3.15
N ILE A 10 -9.11 -5.34 -2.68
CA ILE A 10 -9.11 -4.57 -1.43
C ILE A 10 -8.55 -3.15 -1.55
N ALA A 11 -7.87 -2.83 -2.65
CA ALA A 11 -7.18 -1.56 -2.82
C ALA A 11 -7.11 -1.09 -4.28
N ARG A 12 -6.73 0.18 -4.47
CA ARG A 12 -6.44 0.77 -5.78
C ARG A 12 -5.07 1.44 -5.76
N LEU A 13 -4.29 1.15 -6.79
CA LEU A 13 -3.11 1.93 -7.18
C LEU A 13 -3.55 2.87 -8.31
N PRO A 14 -3.58 4.21 -8.10
CA PRO A 14 -4.16 5.13 -9.09
C PRO A 14 -3.44 5.11 -10.44
N LEU A 15 -2.10 5.16 -10.43
CA LEU A 15 -1.26 5.06 -11.62
C LEU A 15 -0.07 4.11 -11.40
N PRO A 16 0.50 3.50 -12.46
CA PRO A 16 1.62 2.57 -12.33
C PRO A 16 2.89 3.16 -11.70
N GLY A 17 3.08 4.49 -11.80
CA GLY A 17 4.19 5.19 -11.16
C GLY A 17 4.00 5.45 -9.66
N ASP A 18 2.82 5.20 -9.11
CA ASP A 18 2.55 5.42 -7.68
C ASP A 18 3.25 4.39 -6.79
N ASN A 19 3.57 4.80 -5.57
CA ASN A 19 4.26 3.96 -4.59
C ASN A 19 3.42 3.62 -3.36
N VAL A 20 2.18 4.11 -3.31
CA VAL A 20 1.20 3.77 -2.29
C VAL A 20 -0.14 3.40 -2.91
N ALA A 21 -0.78 2.36 -2.38
CA ALA A 21 -2.14 1.99 -2.73
C ALA A 21 -3.12 2.48 -1.65
N ILE A 22 -4.38 2.69 -2.04
CA ILE A 22 -5.47 3.14 -1.16
C ILE A 22 -6.41 1.96 -0.94
N VAL A 23 -6.66 1.58 0.31
CA VAL A 23 -7.64 0.51 0.61
C VAL A 23 -9.07 1.00 0.39
N THR A 24 -9.91 0.16 -0.20
CA THR A 24 -11.33 0.45 -0.50
C THR A 24 -12.29 -0.13 0.53
N GLN A 25 -11.75 -0.77 1.57
CA GLN A 25 -12.49 -1.37 2.67
C GLN A 25 -11.57 -1.49 3.88
N ARG A 26 -12.14 -1.89 5.03
CA ARG A 26 -11.34 -2.28 6.19
C ARG A 26 -10.57 -3.57 5.88
N VAL A 27 -9.27 -3.57 6.13
CA VAL A 27 -8.40 -4.74 5.93
C VAL A 27 -7.63 -5.02 7.21
N GLU A 28 -7.75 -6.22 7.76
CA GLU A 28 -7.11 -6.58 9.02
C GLU A 28 -5.59 -6.76 8.89
N ALA A 29 -4.87 -6.48 9.98
CA ALA A 29 -3.46 -6.82 10.09
C ALA A 29 -3.22 -8.32 9.83
N GLY A 30 -2.08 -8.64 9.21
CA GLY A 30 -1.72 -10.01 8.81
C GLY A 30 -2.37 -10.47 7.51
N THR A 31 -3.23 -9.66 6.89
CA THR A 31 -3.73 -9.92 5.52
C THR A 31 -2.58 -10.00 4.53
N LEU A 32 -2.61 -11.03 3.70
CA LEU A 32 -1.68 -11.24 2.59
C LEU A 32 -2.28 -10.66 1.31
N ILE A 33 -1.51 -9.78 0.65
CA ILE A 33 -1.90 -9.11 -0.58
C ILE A 33 -0.98 -9.60 -1.70
N TYR A 34 -1.57 -10.07 -2.80
CA TYR A 34 -0.86 -10.46 -4.01
C TYR A 34 -1.00 -9.38 -5.07
N ASP A 35 0.13 -8.88 -5.56
CA ASP A 35 0.19 -7.96 -6.71
C ASP A 35 1.19 -8.50 -7.73
N GLN A 36 0.67 -9.23 -8.71
CA GLN A 36 1.46 -9.91 -9.74
C GLN A 36 2.59 -10.78 -9.14
N ALA A 37 3.83 -10.29 -9.17
CA ALA A 37 5.01 -10.99 -8.65
C ALA A 37 5.34 -10.64 -7.18
N GLN A 38 4.63 -9.68 -6.58
CA GLN A 38 4.89 -9.19 -5.23
C GLN A 38 3.85 -9.70 -4.24
N ARG A 39 4.30 -9.86 -2.99
CA ARG A 39 3.47 -10.26 -1.85
C ARG A 39 3.73 -9.32 -0.70
N TYR A 40 2.66 -8.77 -0.15
CA TYR A 40 2.71 -7.86 1.00
C TYR A 40 1.97 -8.48 2.16
N THR A 41 2.46 -8.25 3.38
CA THR A 41 1.73 -8.61 4.59
C THR A 41 1.47 -7.34 5.37
N LEU A 42 0.20 -6.98 5.54
CA LEU A 42 -0.15 -5.77 6.26
C LEU A 42 0.29 -5.87 7.72
N SER A 43 1.17 -4.98 8.15
CA SER A 43 1.64 -4.91 9.53
C SER A 43 0.58 -4.38 10.51
N HIS A 44 -0.43 -3.67 10.00
CA HIS A 44 -1.48 -3.01 10.79
C HIS A 44 -2.83 -3.17 10.08
N THR A 45 -3.92 -3.09 10.85
CA THR A 45 -5.26 -2.96 10.28
C THR A 45 -5.41 -1.60 9.62
N LEU A 46 -5.88 -1.60 8.37
CA LEU A 46 -6.15 -0.39 7.59
C LEU A 46 -7.65 -0.16 7.52
N LEU A 47 -8.07 1.10 7.70
CA LEU A 47 -9.44 1.54 7.48
C LEU A 47 -9.60 2.01 6.03
N GLU A 48 -10.83 1.96 5.51
CA GLU A 48 -11.13 2.47 4.17
C GLU A 48 -10.56 3.88 3.92
N GLY A 49 -9.95 4.08 2.75
CA GLY A 49 -9.29 5.33 2.36
C GLY A 49 -7.86 5.50 2.90
N HIS A 50 -7.40 4.64 3.81
CA HIS A 50 -6.01 4.65 4.25
C HIS A 50 -5.08 4.10 3.18
N ARG A 51 -3.79 4.40 3.34
CA ARG A 51 -2.74 4.08 2.36
C ARG A 51 -1.69 3.16 2.95
N PHE A 52 -1.10 2.33 2.10
CA PHE A 52 0.07 1.52 2.40
C PHE A 52 1.04 1.53 1.22
N ALA A 53 2.32 1.28 1.50
CA ALA A 53 3.35 1.26 0.47
C ALA A 53 3.28 -0.03 -0.35
N VAL A 54 3.43 0.06 -1.67
CA VAL A 54 3.51 -1.12 -2.56
C VAL A 54 4.95 -1.42 -3.00
N ARG A 55 5.89 -0.58 -2.58
CA ARG A 55 7.34 -0.78 -2.74
C ARG A 55 8.07 -0.09 -1.59
N PRO A 56 9.36 -0.39 -1.34
CA PRO A 56 10.16 0.36 -0.39
C PRO A 56 10.17 1.86 -0.74
N ILE A 57 10.00 2.70 0.29
CA ILE A 57 10.08 4.16 0.18
C ILE A 57 11.15 4.64 1.17
N ALA A 58 12.18 5.33 0.68
CA ALA A 58 13.26 5.84 1.52
C ALA A 58 12.82 7.07 2.34
N ALA A 59 13.51 7.38 3.45
CA ALA A 59 13.31 8.64 4.15
C ALA A 59 13.60 9.83 3.21
N GLY A 60 12.71 10.82 3.20
CA GLY A 60 12.75 11.97 2.30
C GLY A 60 12.20 11.69 0.90
N GLU A 61 11.89 10.44 0.54
CA GLU A 61 11.27 10.11 -0.75
C GLU A 61 9.79 10.56 -0.76
N ALA A 62 9.32 11.00 -1.92
CA ALA A 62 7.94 11.42 -2.13
C ALA A 62 6.99 10.21 -2.08
N LEU A 63 5.85 10.37 -1.40
CA LEU A 63 4.70 9.49 -1.53
C LEU A 63 3.86 10.00 -2.70
N LEU A 64 3.56 9.11 -3.65
CA LEU A 64 2.94 9.44 -4.92
C LEU A 64 1.51 8.92 -4.98
N SER A 65 0.60 9.77 -5.45
CA SER A 65 -0.77 9.42 -5.81
C SER A 65 -1.15 10.20 -7.06
N TRP A 66 -1.59 9.51 -8.11
CA TRP A 66 -1.69 10.09 -9.46
C TRP A 66 -0.35 10.64 -9.96
N GLU A 67 0.75 9.95 -9.63
CA GLU A 67 2.14 10.32 -9.94
C GLU A 67 2.56 11.71 -9.40
N LEU A 68 1.77 12.27 -8.49
CA LEU A 68 2.03 13.57 -7.86
C LEU A 68 2.38 13.37 -6.39
N PRO A 69 3.38 14.12 -5.88
CA PRO A 69 3.75 14.06 -4.49
C PRO A 69 2.64 14.66 -3.62
N PHE A 70 2.16 13.90 -2.63
CA PHE A 70 1.25 14.40 -1.60
C PHE A 70 1.90 14.48 -0.21
N GLY A 71 3.13 13.99 -0.09
CA GLY A 71 3.90 14.02 1.15
C GLY A 71 5.28 13.41 0.96
N TYR A 72 6.08 13.44 2.02
CA TYR A 72 7.42 12.88 2.05
C TYR A 72 7.58 11.96 3.26
N ALA A 73 8.26 10.84 3.06
CA ALA A 73 8.45 9.87 4.12
C ALA A 73 9.39 10.43 5.20
N THR A 74 8.96 10.48 6.46
CA THR A 74 9.80 10.94 7.58
C THR A 74 10.81 9.89 8.04
N ARG A 75 10.60 8.63 7.64
CA ARG A 75 11.44 7.47 7.89
C ARG A 75 11.25 6.46 6.74
N PRO A 76 12.14 5.47 6.56
CA PRO A 76 11.93 4.42 5.58
C PRO A 76 10.60 3.68 5.82
N ILE A 77 9.87 3.36 4.75
CA ILE A 77 8.61 2.63 4.77
C ILE A 77 8.79 1.33 3.98
N ALA A 78 8.57 0.21 4.65
CA ALA A 78 8.50 -1.10 4.01
C ALA A 78 7.09 -1.33 3.43
N PRO A 79 6.97 -2.07 2.32
CA PRO A 79 5.68 -2.48 1.79
C PRO A 79 5.01 -3.56 2.66
#